data_AF-A0A1F2U1I5-F1
#
_entry.id   AF-A0A1F2U1I5-F1
#
_cell.length_a   1.000
_cell.length_b   1.000
_cell.length_c   1.000
_cell.angle_alpha   90.00
_cell.angle_beta   90.00
_cell.angle_gamma   90.00
#
_symmetry.space_group_name_H-M   'P 1'
#
loop_
_entity.id
_entity.type
_entity.pdbx_description
1 polymer ?
#
loop_
_entity_poly.entity_id
_entity_poly.type
_entity_poly.pdbx_seq_one_letter_code
_entity_poly.pdbx_strand_id
1 'polypeptide(L)' 'MIFLVEYDRPSGCLISCRTFSDSRRVDAEDARIEREVALNRAGVEREIVLLEAASEDALRRTHRRYFEDLNELATELAE' A
#
# COMPACT_ATOMS: atom_id res chain seq x y z
N MET A 1 2.69 1.56 -13.43
CA MET A 1 3.00 0.45 -12.52
C MET A 1 1.85 0.31 -11.54
N ILE A 2 1.59 -0.90 -11.09
CA ILE A 2 0.57 -1.20 -10.09
C ILE A 2 1.27 -1.56 -8.78
N PHE A 3 0.75 -1.07 -7.67
CA PHE A 3 1.30 -1.28 -6.35
C PHE A 3 0.23 -1.86 -5.45
N LEU A 4 0.49 -3.04 -4.90
CA LEU A 4 -0.34 -3.70 -3.90
C LEU A 4 0.17 -3.31 -2.52
N VAL A 5 -0.60 -2.49 -1.83
CA VAL A 5 -0.29 -1.96 -0.51
C VAL A 5 -1.12 -2.71 0.53
N GLU A 6 -0.44 -3.29 1.52
CA GLU A 6 -1.02 -3.84 2.74
C GLU A 6 -0.72 -2.88 3.89
N TYR A 7 -1.77 -2.27 4.42
CA TYR A 7 -1.67 -1.24 5.45
C TYR A 7 -2.45 -1.64 6.70
N ASP A 8 -1.80 -1.51 7.85
CA ASP A 8 -2.43 -1.72 9.14
C ASP A 8 -3.00 -0.40 9.63
N ARG A 9 -4.31 -0.21 9.44
CA ARG A 9 -5.01 0.99 9.91
C ARG A 9 -4.90 1.26 11.41
N PRO A 10 -4.98 0.25 12.32
CA PRO A 10 -4.89 0.53 13.75
C PRO A 10 -3.49 0.94 14.20
N SER A 11 -2.43 0.35 13.64
CA SER A 11 -1.04 0.70 13.98
C SER A 11 -0.54 1.91 13.18
N GLY A 12 -1.19 2.23 12.06
CA GLY A 12 -0.78 3.31 11.18
C GLY A 12 0.48 2.98 10.38
N CYS A 13 0.75 1.70 10.13
CA CYS A 13 2.01 1.24 9.54
C CYS A 13 1.78 0.51 8.22
N LEU A 14 2.71 0.75 7.28
CA LEU A 14 2.85 -0.05 6.07
C LEU A 14 3.37 -1.45 6.43
N ILE A 15 2.60 -2.49 6.14
CA ILE A 15 3.02 -3.87 6.36
C ILE A 15 3.77 -4.41 5.14
N SER A 16 3.26 -4.11 3.94
CA SER A 16 3.90 -4.55 2.71
C SER A 16 3.50 -3.68 1.53
N CYS A 17 4.42 -3.52 0.58
CA CYS A 17 4.15 -2.93 -0.72
C CYS A 17 4.79 -3.82 -1.79
N ARG A 18 3.98 -4.34 -2.71
CA ARG A 18 4.45 -5.15 -3.85
C ARG A 18 4.17 -4.43 -5.15
N THR A 19 5.14 -4.46 -6.06
CA THR A 19 5.05 -3.78 -7.36
C THR A 19 4.80 -4.78 -8.48
N PHE A 20 3.89 -4.41 -9.37
CA PHE A 20 3.52 -5.15 -10.57
C PHE A 20 3.61 -4.21 -11.78
N SER A 21 3.98 -4.77 -12.92
CA SER A 21 3.87 -4.06 -14.19
C SER A 21 2.39 -3.92 -14.59
N ASP A 22 2.03 -2.88 -15.35
CA ASP A 22 0.66 -2.69 -15.85
C ASP A 22 0.11 -3.89 -16.63
N SER A 23 0.97 -4.60 -17.34
CA SER A 23 0.61 -5.83 -18.06
C SER A 23 0.24 -7.01 -17.16
N ARG A 24 0.52 -6.92 -15.85
CA ARG A 24 0.23 -7.93 -14.82
C ARG A 24 -0.86 -7.47 -13.86
N ARG A 25 -1.85 -6.72 -14.36
CA ARG A 25 -2.99 -6.27 -13.56
C ARG A 25 -3.75 -7.44 -12.95
N VAL A 26 -4.00 -8.48 -13.75
CA VAL A 26 -4.70 -9.69 -13.29
C VAL A 26 -3.96 -10.36 -12.13
N ASP A 27 -2.64 -10.51 -12.21
CA ASP A 27 -1.84 -11.04 -11.10
C ASP A 27 -1.90 -10.16 -9.84
N ALA A 28 -1.97 -8.83 -10.00
CA ALA A 28 -2.08 -7.90 -8.89
C ALA A 28 -3.45 -8.00 -8.19
N GLU A 29 -4.52 -8.15 -8.98
CA GLU A 29 -5.89 -8.37 -8.48
C GLU A 29 -6.02 -9.71 -7.76
N ASP A 30 -5.46 -10.78 -8.34
CA ASP A 30 -5.45 -12.11 -7.73
C ASP A 30 -4.68 -12.09 -6.39
N ALA A 31 -3.47 -11.52 -6.39
CA ALA A 31 -2.67 -11.36 -5.18
C ALA A 31 -3.37 -10.53 -4.09
N ARG A 32 -4.14 -9.51 -4.48
CA ARG A 32 -4.98 -8.74 -3.56
C ARG A 32 -6.04 -9.64 -2.91
N ILE A 33 -6.80 -10.38 -3.71
CA ILE A 33 -7.87 -11.26 -3.22
C ILE A 33 -7.29 -12.34 -2.31
N GLU A 34 -6.19 -12.98 -2.71
CA GLU A 34 -5.51 -13.98 -1.89
C GLU A 34 -5.12 -13.42 -0.51
N ARG A 35 -4.64 -12.17 -0.45
CA ARG A 35 -4.31 -11.53 0.83
C ARG A 35 -5.53 -11.17 1.65
N GLU A 36 -6.57 -10.61 1.07
CA GLU A 36 -7.80 -10.32 1.78
C GLU A 36 -8.40 -11.60 2.40
N VAL A 37 -8.41 -12.71 1.65
CA VAL A 37 -8.88 -14.02 2.14
C VAL A 37 -7.98 -14.56 3.26
N ALA A 38 -6.66 -14.49 3.10
CA ALA A 38 -5.73 -14.96 4.12
C ALA A 38 -5.87 -14.19 5.44
N LEU A 39 -6.02 -12.86 5.36
CA LEU A 39 -6.20 -11.98 6.51
C LEU A 39 -7.56 -12.17 7.18
N ASN A 40 -8.62 -12.31 6.39
CA ASN A 40 -9.95 -12.61 6.90
C ASN A 40 -9.97 -13.94 7.66
N ARG A 41 -9.32 -14.98 7.12
CA ARG A 41 -9.17 -16.29 7.81
C ARG A 41 -8.35 -16.19 9.09
N ALA A 42 -7.37 -15.29 9.15
CA ALA A 42 -6.57 -15.03 10.33
C ALA A 42 -7.27 -14.12 11.37
N GLY A 43 -8.43 -13.54 11.02
CA GLY A 43 -9.12 -12.56 11.87
C GLY A 43 -8.36 -11.24 12.00
N VAL A 44 -7.50 -10.90 11.03
CA VAL A 44 -6.67 -9.70 11.04
C VAL A 44 -7.30 -8.65 10.12
N GLU A 45 -7.65 -7.50 10.69
CA GLU A 45 -8.20 -6.38 9.94
C GLU A 45 -7.08 -5.50 9.37
N ARG A 46 -6.78 -5.68 8.07
CA ARG A 46 -5.85 -4.84 7.31
C ARG A 46 -6.50 -4.30 6.06
N GLU A 47 -6.03 -3.14 5.63
CA GLU A 47 -6.45 -2.50 4.39
C GLU A 47 -5.53 -2.95 3.26
N ILE A 48 -6.11 -3.62 2.25
CA ILE A 48 -5.40 -4.03 1.03
C ILE A 48 -5.89 -3.17 -0.13
N VAL A 49 -4.99 -2.41 -0.74
CA VAL A 49 -5.33 -1.52 -1.87
C VAL A 49 -4.39 -1.72 -3.04
N LEU A 50 -4.93 -1.60 -4.24
CA LEU A 50 -4.17 -1.52 -5.48
C LEU A 50 -4.12 -0.07 -5.93
N LEU A 51 -2.92 0.44 -6.14
CA LEU A 51 -2.69 1.82 -6.57
C LEU A 51 -1.90 1.83 -7.87
N GLU A 52 -2.25 2.74 -8.76
CA GLU A 52 -1.56 2.92 -10.03
C GLU A 52 -0.75 4.21 -10.01
N ALA A 53 0.53 4.11 -10.34
CA ALA A 53 1.41 5.26 -10.47
C ALA A 53 2.47 5.03 -11.55
N ALA A 54 2.99 6.14 -12.07
CA ALA A 54 4.08 6.10 -13.05
C ALA A 54 5.39 5.56 -12.45
N SER A 55 5.59 5.72 -11.13
CA SER A 55 6.77 5.27 -10.38
C SER A 55 6.46 5.24 -8.89
N GLU A 56 7.31 4.57 -8.09
CA GLU A 56 7.17 4.52 -6.64
C GLU A 56 7.25 5.93 -6.01
N ASP A 57 8.13 6.81 -6.51
CA ASP A 57 8.21 8.20 -6.05
C ASP A 57 6.88 8.96 -6.24
N ALA A 58 6.28 8.83 -7.42
CA ALA A 58 4.97 9.43 -7.71
C ALA A 58 3.86 8.86 -6.82
N LEU A 59 3.93 7.56 -6.50
CA LEU A 59 3.01 6.93 -5.57
C LEU A 59 3.19 7.49 -4.16
N ARG A 60 4.42 7.56 -3.65
CA ARG A 60 4.73 8.14 -2.35
C ARG A 60 4.24 9.57 -2.26
N ARG A 61 4.39 10.38 -3.31
CA ARG A 61 3.92 11.78 -3.32
C ARG A 61 2.40 11.94 -3.32
N THR A 62 1.66 11.05 -3.96
CA THR A 62 0.19 11.15 -4.10
C THR A 62 -0.57 10.40 -3.00
N HIS A 63 0.04 9.34 -2.48
CA HIS A 63 -0.54 8.42 -1.50
C HIS A 63 0.33 8.33 -0.24
N ARG A 64 0.90 9.48 0.15
CA ARG A 64 1.74 9.74 1.34
C ARG A 64 1.25 9.04 2.60
N ARG A 65 -0.07 8.99 2.81
CA ARG A 65 -0.74 8.32 3.94
C ARG A 65 -0.30 6.88 4.19
N TYR A 66 0.07 6.14 3.15
CA TYR A 66 0.51 4.75 3.29
C TYR A 66 2.01 4.59 3.52
N PHE A 67 2.81 5.63 3.28
CA PHE A 67 4.27 5.55 3.26
C PHE A 67 4.94 6.40 4.31
N GLU A 68 4.29 7.48 4.74
CA GLU A 68 4.79 8.32 5.81
C GLU A 68 4.15 7.86 7.12
N ASP A 69 4.98 7.31 8.00
CA ASP A 69 4.72 7.37 9.44
C ASP A 69 4.40 8.84 9.74
N LEU A 70 3.34 9.10 10.52
CA LEU A 70 2.91 10.45 10.92
C LEU A 70 4.06 11.34 11.47
N ASN A 71 5.22 10.74 11.78
CA ASN A 71 6.43 11.37 12.26
C ASN A 71 7.35 11.98 11.17
N GLU A 72 7.33 11.48 9.92
CA GLU A 72 8.18 12.05 8.84
C GLU A 72 7.53 13.27 8.15
N LEU A 73 6.20 13.27 8.00
CA LEU A 73 5.43 14.41 7.46
C LEU A 73 5.60 15.72 8.23
N ALA A 74 5.92 15.64 9.53
CA ALA A 74 6.10 16.81 10.39
C ALA A 74 7.45 17.52 10.16
N THR A 75 8.41 16.87 9.53
CA THR A 75 9.76 17.43 9.33
C THR A 75 9.87 18.23 8.03
N GLU A 76 9.07 17.90 7.00
CA GLU A 76 9.11 18.54 5.67
C GLU A 76 8.37 19.90 5.61
N LEU A 77 7.68 20.33 6.68
CA LEU A 77 7.00 21.63 6.79
C LEU A 77 7.78 22.66 7.63
N ALA A 78 9.01 22.34 8.05
CA ALA A 78 9.81 23.16 8.95
C ALA A 78 11.09 23.78 8.33
N GLU A 79 11.26 23.72 7.00
CA GLU A 79 12.38 24.37 6.28
C GLU A 79 11.92 25.51 5.35
#